data_AF-A0A2A5CQT3-F1
#
_entry.id   AF-A0A2A5CQT3-F1
#
_cell.length_a   1.000
_cell.length_b   1.000
_cell.length_c   1.000
_cell.angle_alpha   90.00
_cell.angle_beta   90.00
_cell.angle_gamma   90.00
#
_symmetry.space_group_name_H-M   'P 1'
#
loop_
_entity.id
_entity.type
_entity.pdbx_description
1 polymer ?
#
loop_
_entity_poly.entity_id
_entity_poly.type
_entity_poly.pdbx_seq_one_letter_code
_entity_poly.pdbx_strand_id
1 'polypeptide(L)'
;MDLYFLIKVLHILSSTILFGTGIGIAFFMFRSHFTNDANEKLYAARNTVIADYLFTFPAAITQPVTGVWLVLHGGFNWLDLWLVATYGIFV
;
A
#
# COMPACT_ATOMS: atom_id res chain seq x y z
N MET A 1 -25.99 -1.36 0.60
CA MET A 1 -24.77 -1.33 -0.23
C MET A 1 -24.46 -2.76 -0.60
N ASP A 2 -24.27 -3.05 -1.88
CA ASP A 2 -23.85 -4.39 -2.33
C ASP A 2 -22.47 -4.73 -1.77
N LEU A 3 -22.24 -6.00 -1.40
CA LEU A 3 -20.98 -6.49 -0.85
C LEU A 3 -19.81 -6.20 -1.81
N TYR A 4 -20.06 -6.31 -3.10
CA TYR A 4 -19.07 -5.97 -4.13
C TYR A 4 -18.59 -4.52 -4.01
N PHE A 5 -19.52 -3.58 -3.84
CA PHE A 5 -19.19 -2.17 -3.68
C PHE A 5 -18.42 -1.92 -2.37
N LEU A 6 -18.80 -2.58 -1.27
CA LEU A 6 -18.08 -2.47 -0.01
C LEU A 6 -16.62 -2.92 -0.15
N ILE A 7 -16.37 -4.08 -0.78
CA ILE A 7 -15.00 -4.59 -0.98
C ILE A 7 -14.21 -3.68 -1.92
N LYS A 8 -14.85 -3.12 -2.95
CA LYS A 8 -14.20 -2.15 -3.84
C LYS A 8 -13.77 -0.89 -3.08
N VAL A 9 -14.61 -0.40 -2.17
CA VAL A 9 -14.25 0.75 -1.30
C VAL A 9 -13.07 0.39 -0.40
N LEU A 10 -13.07 -0.79 0.25
CA LEU A 10 -11.95 -1.26 1.07
C LEU A 10 -10.65 -1.36 0.27
N HIS A 11 -10.72 -1.86 -0.97
CA HIS A 11 -9.57 -1.95 -1.86
C HIS A 11 -8.98 -0.57 -2.18
N ILE A 12 -9.82 0.41 -2.50
CA ILE A 12 -9.39 1.80 -2.80
C ILE A 12 -8.83 2.50 -1.55
N LEU A 13 -9.46 2.33 -0.38
CA LEU A 13 -8.96 2.90 0.86
C LEU A 13 -7.59 2.30 1.22
N SER A 14 -7.47 0.98 1.10
CA SER A 14 -6.20 0.29 1.34
C SER A 14 -5.10 0.77 0.38
N SER A 15 -5.39 1.00 -0.91
CA SER A 15 -4.38 1.48 -1.86
C SER A 15 -3.95 2.91 -1.54
N THR A 16 -4.89 3.75 -1.10
CA THR A 16 -4.63 5.12 -0.66
C THR A 16 -3.73 5.15 0.58
N ILE A 17 -3.96 4.26 1.54
CA ILE A 17 -3.11 4.12 2.73
C ILE A 17 -1.71 3.63 2.33
N LEU A 18 -1.63 2.57 1.52
CA LEU A 18 -0.36 1.99 1.09
C LEU A 18 0.51 3.04 0.38
N PHE A 19 -0.07 3.72 -0.61
CA PHE A 19 0.63 4.73 -1.39
C PHE A 19 0.94 5.99 -0.58
N GLY A 20 -0.06 6.54 0.12
CA GLY A 20 0.08 7.79 0.86
C GLY A 20 1.05 7.68 2.03
N THR A 21 0.87 6.67 2.89
CA THR A 21 1.77 6.45 4.02
C THR A 21 3.16 6.04 3.54
N GLY A 22 3.26 5.17 2.53
CA GLY A 22 4.53 4.73 1.94
C GLY A 22 5.38 5.89 1.43
N ILE A 23 4.80 6.82 0.66
CA ILE A 23 5.52 8.03 0.21
C ILE A 23 5.94 8.91 1.39
N GLY A 24 5.05 9.13 2.35
CA GLY A 24 5.33 10.00 3.50
C GLY A 24 6.53 9.52 4.32
N ILE A 25 6.54 8.24 4.70
CA ILE A 25 7.63 7.67 5.50
C ILE A 25 8.93 7.52 4.71
N ALA A 26 8.85 7.22 3.41
CA ALA A 26 10.01 7.20 2.53
C ALA A 26 10.64 8.59 2.41
N PHE A 27 9.82 9.65 2.30
CA PHE A 27 10.31 11.02 2.28
C PHE A 27 11.05 11.38 3.58
N PHE A 28 10.49 11.08 4.75
CA PHE A 28 11.17 11.38 6.02
C PHE A 28 12.46 10.59 6.18
N MET A 29 12.46 9.30 5.82
CA MET A 29 13.65 8.47 5.83
C MET A 29 14.73 9.03 4.89
N PHE A 30 14.36 9.41 3.67
CA PHE A 30 15.26 10.05 2.70
C PHE A 30 15.81 11.38 3.22
N ARG A 31 14.97 12.25 3.78
CA ARG A 31 15.40 13.52 4.37
C ARG A 31 16.39 13.31 5.52
N SER A 32 16.16 12.31 6.35
CA SER A 32 17.06 11.97 7.47
C SER A 32 18.45 11.54 7.00
N HIS A 33 18.60 11.03 5.77
CA HIS A 33 19.91 10.64 5.24
C HIS A 33 20.91 11.80 5.19
N PHE A 34 20.42 13.02 4.93
CA PHE A 34 21.25 14.22 4.74
C PHE A 34 21.63 14.94 6.04
N THR A 35 21.06 14.56 7.18
CA THR A 35 21.47 15.12 8.47
C THR A 35 22.73 14.43 9.01
N ASN A 36 23.51 15.13 9.84
CA ASN A 36 24.62 14.54 10.58
C ASN A 36 24.21 14.09 12.00
N ASP A 37 22.99 14.41 12.44
CA ASP A 37 22.48 13.99 13.76
C ASP A 37 21.99 12.53 13.72
N ALA A 38 22.62 11.68 14.53
CA ALA A 38 22.24 10.28 14.65
C ALA A 38 20.84 10.07 15.28
N ASN A 39 20.39 10.99 16.15
CA ASN A 39 19.09 10.91 16.80
C ASN A 39 17.96 11.16 15.79
N GLU A 40 18.12 12.10 14.87
CA GLU A 40 17.14 12.36 13.81
C GLU A 40 17.00 11.14 12.87
N LYS A 41 18.12 10.49 12.52
CA LYS A 41 18.12 9.26 11.72
C LYS A 41 17.41 8.11 12.44
N LEU A 42 17.72 7.93 13.73
CA LEU A 42 17.07 6.91 14.55
C LEU A 42 15.56 7.16 14.67
N TYR A 43 15.15 8.42 14.87
CA TYR A 43 13.76 8.81 14.95
C TYR A 43 13.02 8.51 13.63
N ALA A 44 13.59 8.89 12.49
CA ALA A 44 13.01 8.58 11.19
C ALA A 44 12.86 7.07 10.99
N ALA A 45 13.94 6.30 11.17
CA ALA A 45 13.94 4.85 10.99
C ALA A 45 12.92 4.14 11.89
N ARG A 46 12.87 4.50 13.18
CA ARG A 46 11.93 3.89 14.14
C ARG A 46 10.48 4.17 13.76
N ASN A 47 10.16 5.40 13.37
CA ASN A 47 8.80 5.75 12.96
C ASN A 47 8.41 5.10 11.64
N THR A 48 9.34 4.99 10.69
CA THR A 48 9.12 4.24 9.43
C THR A 48 8.75 2.79 9.72
N VAL A 49 9.49 2.08 10.58
CA VAL A 49 9.18 0.68 10.94
C VAL A 49 7.80 0.55 11.59
N ILE A 50 7.46 1.46 12.51
CA ILE A 50 6.14 1.45 13.17
C ILE A 50 5.04 1.71 12.15
N ALA A 51 5.21 2.69 11.27
CA ALA A 51 4.24 3.02 10.24
C ALA A 51 4.09 1.90 9.22
N ASP A 52 5.17 1.23 8.86
CA ASP A 52 5.11 0.07 7.98
C ASP A 52 4.30 -1.06 8.59
N TYR A 53 4.57 -1.38 9.86
CA TYR A 53 3.85 -2.45 10.55
C TYR A 53 2.34 -2.15 10.73
N LEU A 54 1.99 -0.89 11.01
CA LEU A 54 0.61 -0.49 11.28
C LEU A 54 -0.22 -0.19 10.02
N PHE A 55 0.40 0.32 8.97
CA PHE A 55 -0.31 0.83 7.80
C PHE A 55 0.06 0.10 6.51
N THR A 56 1.34 0.09 6.13
CA THR A 56 1.74 -0.40 4.80
C THR A 56 1.66 -1.92 4.72
N PHE A 57 2.08 -2.66 5.75
CA PHE A 57 2.02 -4.13 5.77
C PHE A 57 0.57 -4.66 5.73
N PRO A 58 -0.36 -4.19 6.59
CA PRO A 58 -1.76 -4.59 6.48
C PRO A 58 -2.39 -4.19 5.14
N ALA A 59 -2.05 -3.00 4.62
CA ALA A 59 -2.56 -2.55 3.33
C ALA A 59 -2.01 -3.42 2.18
N ALA A 60 -0.71 -3.75 2.19
CA ALA A 60 -0.07 -4.62 1.21
C ALA A 60 -0.64 -6.04 1.20
N ILE A 61 -1.13 -6.56 2.32
CA ILE A 61 -1.88 -7.82 2.38
C ILE A 61 -3.32 -7.63 1.87
N THR A 62 -3.97 -6.54 2.27
CA THR A 62 -5.36 -6.26 1.91
C THR A 62 -5.53 -6.08 0.40
N GLN A 63 -4.55 -5.45 -0.28
CA GLN A 63 -4.56 -5.23 -1.73
C GLN A 63 -4.78 -6.52 -2.54
N PRO A 64 -3.92 -7.57 -2.48
CA PRO A 64 -4.10 -8.79 -3.25
C PRO A 64 -5.34 -9.57 -2.81
N VAL A 65 -5.66 -9.63 -1.50
CA VAL A 65 -6.84 -10.35 -1.01
C VAL A 65 -8.13 -9.75 -1.58
N THR A 66 -8.29 -8.44 -1.48
CA THR A 66 -9.48 -7.75 -2.02
C THR A 66 -9.47 -7.68 -3.54
N GLY A 67 -8.30 -7.51 -4.17
CA GLY A 67 -8.15 -7.48 -5.63
C GLY A 67 -8.54 -8.80 -6.29
N VAL A 68 -8.05 -9.93 -5.78
CA VAL A 68 -8.44 -11.28 -6.23
C VAL A 68 -9.95 -11.47 -6.10
N TRP A 69 -10.53 -11.09 -4.96
CA TRP A 69 -11.97 -11.21 -4.74
C TRP A 69 -12.76 -10.37 -5.75
N LEU A 70 -12.32 -9.14 -6.05
CA LEU A 70 -12.98 -8.25 -7.02
C LEU A 70 -12.91 -8.79 -8.45
N VAL A 71 -11.80 -9.40 -8.86
CA VAL A 71 -11.70 -10.03 -10.20
C VAL A 71 -12.66 -11.20 -10.30
N LEU A 72 -12.72 -12.07 -9.29
CA LEU A 72 -13.62 -13.24 -9.26
C LEU A 72 -15.11 -12.86 -9.37
N HIS A 73 -15.53 -11.76 -8.74
CA HIS A 73 -16.93 -11.36 -8.67
C HIS A 73 -17.30 -10.24 -9.66
N GLY A 74 -16.31 -9.62 -10.30
CA GLY A 74 -16.49 -8.53 -11.26
C GLY A 74 -16.66 -8.99 -12.71
N GLY A 75 -16.43 -10.29 -12.99
CA GLY A 75 -16.51 -10.85 -14.35
C GLY A 75 -15.35 -10.43 -15.26
N PHE A 76 -14.24 -9.96 -14.70
CA PHE A 76 -13.05 -9.57 -15.45
C PHE A 76 -12.22 -10.78 -15.88
N ASN A 77 -11.52 -10.67 -17.01
CA ASN A 77 -10.52 -11.66 -17.37
C ASN A 77 -9.22 -11.37 -16.60
N TRP A 78 -8.66 -12.37 -15.94
CA TRP A 78 -7.39 -12.26 -15.20
C TRP A 78 -6.22 -11.73 -16.04
N LEU A 79 -6.29 -11.89 -17.37
CA LEU A 79 -5.27 -11.48 -18.33
C LEU A 79 -5.59 -10.14 -19.01
N ASP A 80 -6.64 -9.43 -18.58
CA ASP A 80 -6.88 -8.09 -19.06
C ASP A 80 -5.61 -7.24 -18.85
N LEU A 81 -5.17 -6.54 -19.89
CA LEU A 81 -3.86 -5.88 -19.91
C LEU A 81 -3.64 -4.95 -18.71
N TRP A 82 -4.68 -4.23 -18.28
CA TRP A 82 -4.62 -3.31 -17.14
C TRP A 82 -4.46 -4.03 -15.80
N LEU A 83 -5.02 -5.25 -15.65
CA LEU A 83 -4.85 -6.09 -14.48
C LEU A 83 -3.42 -6.65 -14.44
N VAL A 84 -2.94 -7.21 -15.54
CA VAL A 84 -1.57 -7.73 -15.65
C VAL A 84 -0.54 -6.63 -15.36
N ALA A 85 -0.73 -5.43 -15.91
CA ALA A 85 0.11 -4.28 -15.62
C ALA A 85 0.09 -3.93 -14.13
N THR A 86 -1.08 -3.96 -13.49
CA THR A 86 -1.24 -3.67 -12.06
C THR A 86 -0.52 -4.72 -11.20
N TYR A 87 -0.61 -6.00 -11.55
CA TYR A 87 0.13 -7.07 -10.85
C TYR A 87 1.64 -6.89 -10.98
N GLY A 88 2.10 -6.55 -12.20
CA GLY A 88 3.51 -6.38 -12.49
C GLY A 88 4.16 -5.17 -11.78
N ILE A 89 3.41 -4.09 -11.54
CA ILE A 89 3.92 -2.94 -10.77
C ILE A 89 3.73 -3.08 -9.26
N PHE A 90 2.86 -3.99 -8.82
CA PHE A 90 2.60 -4.23 -7.40
C PHE A 90 3.69 -5.06 -6.75
N VAL A 91 4.27 -6.00 -7.50
CA VAL A 91 5.44 -6.82 -7.10
C VAL A 91 6.73 -6.07 -7.37
#